data_AF-A0A6I3MBS7-F1
#
_entry.id   AF-A0A6I3MBS7-F1
#
_cell.length_a   1.000
_cell.length_b   1.000
_cell.length_c   1.000
_cell.angle_alpha   90.00
_cell.angle_beta   90.00
_cell.angle_gamma   90.00
#
_symmetry.space_group_name_H-M   'P 1'
#
loop_
_entity.id
_entity.type
_entity.pdbx_description
1 polymer ?
#
loop_
_entity_poly.entity_id
_entity_poly.type
_entity_poly.pdbx_seq_one_letter_code
_entity_poly.pdbx_strand_id
1 'polypeptide(L)'
;MLLIAQLQLQLMVTFNKNLLILKTKIMKTKNFILRVCLVLLLLTSPFQTKMLAAPVGTCDLLSLQLTVPDDSDCQVFYLCVNVPAVGTVFVKNVCPPGFGYDVNSKTCNWLDAVSNPACD
;
A
#
# COMPACT_ATOMS: atom_id res chain seq x y z
N MET A 1 49.53 6.77 -46.75
CA MET A 1 48.80 5.59 -46.24
C MET A 1 48.57 5.64 -44.72
N LEU A 2 49.59 5.97 -43.90
CA LEU A 2 49.48 5.99 -42.43
C LEU A 2 48.43 6.99 -41.86
N LEU A 3 48.35 8.22 -42.40
CA LEU A 3 47.35 9.21 -41.96
C LEU A 3 45.90 8.79 -42.21
N ILE A 4 45.65 8.05 -43.30
CA ILE A 4 44.32 7.57 -43.66
C ILE A 4 43.89 6.51 -42.65
N ALA A 5 44.78 5.56 -42.30
CA ALA A 5 44.50 4.56 -41.27
C ALA A 5 44.24 5.18 -39.89
N GLN A 6 44.98 6.22 -39.52
CA GLN A 6 44.75 6.97 -38.28
C GLN A 6 43.39 7.68 -38.29
N LEU A 7 43.01 8.33 -39.40
CA LEU A 7 41.71 8.99 -39.51
C LEU A 7 40.54 8.00 -39.43
N GLN A 8 40.66 6.84 -40.09
CA GLN A 8 39.65 5.77 -40.03
C GLN A 8 39.51 5.19 -38.62
N LEU A 9 40.62 4.97 -37.91
CA LEU A 9 40.59 4.48 -36.52
C LEU A 9 39.97 5.50 -35.57
N GLN A 10 40.29 6.79 -35.71
CA GLN A 10 39.70 7.86 -34.92
C GLN A 10 38.18 8.00 -35.15
N LEU A 11 37.73 7.89 -36.41
CA LEU A 11 36.31 7.87 -36.77
C LEU A 11 35.57 6.69 -36.12
N MET A 12 36.14 5.48 -36.19
CA MET A 12 35.55 4.29 -35.58
C MET A 12 35.47 4.36 -34.05
N VAL A 13 36.54 4.85 -33.39
CA VAL A 13 36.55 5.04 -31.93
C VAL A 13 35.51 6.08 -31.51
N THR A 14 35.39 7.18 -32.26
CA THR A 14 34.43 8.25 -31.98
C THR A 14 32.99 7.78 -32.19
N PHE A 15 32.72 7.02 -33.27
CA PHE A 15 31.42 6.44 -33.54
C PHE A 15 31.00 5.43 -32.46
N ASN A 16 31.91 4.54 -32.04
CA ASN A 16 31.64 3.56 -30.98
C ASN A 16 31.38 4.25 -29.62
N LYS A 17 32.16 5.27 -29.27
CA LYS A 17 31.91 6.10 -28.07
C LYS A 17 30.56 6.79 -28.12
N ASN A 18 30.21 7.43 -29.23
CA ASN A 18 28.91 8.09 -29.40
C ASN A 18 27.75 7.09 -29.32
N LEU A 19 27.90 5.89 -29.88
CA LEU A 19 26.91 4.82 -29.79
C LEU A 19 26.73 4.32 -28.35
N LEU A 20 27.83 4.20 -27.58
CA LEU A 20 27.78 3.80 -26.17
C LEU A 20 27.13 4.89 -25.29
N ILE A 21 27.46 6.16 -25.53
CA ILE A 21 26.85 7.31 -24.85
C ILE A 21 25.36 7.40 -25.18
N LEU A 22 24.97 7.15 -26.43
CA LEU A 22 23.58 7.12 -26.86
C LEU A 22 22.81 5.98 -26.15
N LYS A 23 23.38 4.77 -26.10
CA LYS A 23 22.77 3.63 -25.37
C LYS A 23 22.61 3.91 -23.88
N THR A 24 23.63 4.46 -23.23
CA THR A 24 23.57 4.80 -21.78
C THR A 24 22.57 5.92 -21.50
N LYS A 25 22.48 6.93 -22.37
CA LYS A 25 21.46 7.99 -22.27
C LYS A 25 20.05 7.45 -22.46
N ILE A 26 19.83 6.57 -23.45
CA ILE A 26 18.54 5.90 -23.67
C ILE A 26 18.14 5.04 -22.46
N MET A 27 19.06 4.24 -21.90
CA MET A 27 18.79 3.44 -20.71
C MET A 27 18.46 4.30 -19.48
N LYS A 28 19.18 5.43 -19.30
CA LYS A 28 18.94 6.37 -18.21
C LYS A 28 17.60 7.09 -18.37
N THR A 29 17.25 7.50 -19.58
CA THR A 29 15.96 8.14 -19.91
C THR A 29 14.79 7.17 -19.76
N LYS A 30 14.91 5.91 -20.21
CA LYS A 30 13.86 4.90 -20.00
C LYS A 30 13.64 4.61 -18.51
N ASN A 31 14.70 4.50 -17.71
CA ASN A 31 14.59 4.32 -16.27
C ASN A 31 14.00 5.54 -15.56
N PHE A 32 14.33 6.75 -16.03
CA PHE A 32 13.76 7.99 -15.53
C PHE A 32 12.26 8.08 -15.83
N ILE A 33 11.86 7.85 -17.08
CA ILE A 33 10.45 7.83 -17.51
C ILE A 33 9.68 6.74 -16.75
N LEU A 34 10.24 5.53 -16.63
CA LEU A 34 9.60 4.43 -15.89
C LEU A 34 9.34 4.80 -14.42
N ARG A 35 10.28 5.46 -13.76
CA ARG A 35 10.10 5.94 -12.37
C ARG A 35 9.07 7.06 -12.28
N VAL A 36 9.10 8.03 -13.19
CA VAL A 36 8.12 9.13 -13.22
C VAL A 36 6.70 8.60 -13.47
N CYS A 37 6.52 7.69 -14.43
CA CYS A 37 5.23 7.04 -14.67
C CYS A 37 4.76 6.23 -13.46
N LEU A 38 5.64 5.48 -12.79
CA LEU A 38 5.28 4.74 -11.58
C LEU A 38 4.82 5.67 -10.46
N VAL A 39 5.53 6.78 -10.22
CA VAL A 39 5.14 7.78 -9.22
C VAL A 39 3.81 8.43 -9.58
N LEU A 40 3.60 8.80 -10.85
CA LEU A 40 2.34 9.39 -11.31
C LEU A 40 1.17 8.40 -11.16
N LEU A 41 1.34 7.12 -11.52
CA LEU A 41 0.33 6.07 -11.33
C LEU A 41 -0.04 5.87 -9.86
N LEU A 42 0.93 6.00 -8.94
CA LEU A 42 0.69 5.93 -7.50
C LEU A 42 -0.06 7.17 -6.98
N LEU A 43 0.18 8.36 -7.56
CA LEU A 43 -0.44 9.62 -7.14
C LEU A 43 -1.83 9.86 -7.74
N THR A 44 -2.14 9.28 -8.90
CA THR A 44 -3.45 9.45 -9.57
C THR A 44 -4.44 8.31 -9.29
N SER A 45 -4.06 7.35 -8.47
CA SER A 45 -4.94 6.24 -8.09
C SER A 45 -6.09 6.77 -7.21
N PRO A 46 -7.37 6.60 -7.62
CA PRO A 46 -8.51 6.86 -6.76
C PRO A 46 -8.71 5.76 -5.71
N PHE A 47 -7.80 4.79 -5.58
CA PHE A 47 -7.68 4.03 -4.34
C PHE A 47 -7.13 5.00 -3.30
N GLN A 48 -8.02 5.81 -2.74
CA GLN A 48 -7.79 6.40 -1.43
C GLN A 48 -7.16 5.33 -0.55
N THR A 49 -5.98 5.65 -0.08
CA THR A 49 -5.61 5.60 1.32
C THR A 49 -6.78 5.31 2.29
N LYS A 50 -7.38 4.13 2.25
CA LYS A 50 -7.82 3.44 3.47
C LYS A 50 -6.55 2.88 4.10
N MET A 51 -5.69 3.81 4.53
CA MET A 51 -4.39 3.51 5.10
C MET A 51 -4.62 2.83 6.44
N LEU A 52 -3.97 1.67 6.63
CA LEU A 52 -3.67 1.02 7.91
C LEU A 52 -4.80 1.09 8.96
N ALA A 53 -5.96 0.56 8.59
CA ALA A 53 -7.05 0.29 9.52
C ALA A 53 -6.55 -0.62 10.66
N ALA A 54 -6.67 -0.18 11.92
CA ALA A 54 -6.14 -0.88 13.10
C ALA A 54 -7.22 -1.11 14.17
N PRO A 55 -7.13 -2.21 14.95
CA PRO A 55 -8.05 -2.46 16.05
C PRO A 55 -7.92 -1.40 17.15
N VAL A 56 -9.04 -0.79 17.55
CA VAL A 56 -9.09 0.19 18.67
C VAL A 56 -9.59 -0.47 19.94
N GLY A 57 -8.73 -0.49 20.97
CA GLY A 57 -9.05 -1.00 22.30
C GLY A 57 -8.19 -2.19 22.69
N THR A 58 -8.46 -2.75 23.87
CA THR A 58 -7.71 -3.87 24.43
C THR A 58 -8.59 -5.11 24.52
N CYS A 59 -8.07 -6.25 24.07
CA CYS A 59 -8.69 -7.54 24.34
C CYS A 59 -8.50 -7.87 25.81
N ASP A 60 -9.56 -7.69 26.60
CA ASP A 60 -9.59 -8.15 27.98
C ASP A 60 -10.48 -9.38 28.10
N LEU A 61 -9.83 -10.54 28.27
CA LEU A 61 -10.50 -11.83 28.44
C LEU A 61 -11.29 -11.91 29.75
N LEU A 62 -11.01 -11.04 30.74
CA LEU A 62 -11.76 -10.95 31.99
C LEU A 62 -13.07 -10.17 31.82
N SER A 63 -13.12 -9.21 30.90
CA SER A 63 -14.26 -8.31 30.70
C SER A 63 -15.27 -8.78 29.64
N LEU A 64 -15.12 -10.02 29.13
CA LEU A 64 -15.95 -10.57 28.04
C LEU A 64 -15.90 -9.76 26.73
N GLN A 65 -14.91 -8.88 26.58
CA GLN A 65 -14.77 -7.99 25.43
C GLN A 65 -14.04 -8.74 24.29
N LEU A 66 -14.76 -9.65 23.62
CA LEU A 66 -14.21 -10.51 22.56
C LEU A 66 -14.08 -9.80 21.19
N THR A 67 -14.59 -8.58 21.06
CA THR A 67 -14.57 -7.82 19.80
C THR A 67 -14.19 -6.36 20.01
N VAL A 68 -13.44 -5.81 19.06
CA VAL A 68 -13.00 -4.41 19.04
C VAL A 68 -13.25 -3.78 17.66
N PRO A 69 -13.62 -2.49 17.59
CA PRO A 69 -13.83 -1.79 16.33
C PRO A 69 -12.51 -1.52 15.59
N ASP A 70 -12.62 -1.25 14.30
CA ASP A 70 -11.56 -0.64 13.51
C ASP A 70 -11.55 0.89 13.69
N ASP A 71 -10.38 1.51 13.56
CA ASP A 71 -10.19 2.97 13.78
C ASP A 71 -10.66 3.84 12.62
N SER A 72 -10.88 3.28 11.44
CA SER A 72 -11.08 4.04 10.22
C SER A 72 -12.15 3.46 9.29
N ASP A 73 -12.55 2.20 9.49
CA ASP A 73 -13.62 1.57 8.73
C ASP A 73 -14.76 1.09 9.64
N CYS A 74 -15.85 1.86 9.66
CA CYS A 74 -17.08 1.57 10.39
C CYS A 74 -17.62 0.13 10.19
N GLN A 75 -17.39 -0.48 9.02
CA GLN A 75 -17.88 -1.83 8.74
C GLN A 75 -16.94 -2.91 9.28
N VAL A 76 -15.73 -2.56 9.70
CA VAL A 76 -14.71 -3.52 10.12
C VAL A 76 -14.65 -3.61 11.65
N PHE A 77 -14.50 -4.83 12.12
CA PHE A 77 -14.20 -5.12 13.52
C PHE A 77 -13.29 -6.34 13.62
N TYR A 78 -12.71 -6.55 14.79
CA TYR A 78 -11.78 -7.65 15.03
C TYR A 78 -12.28 -8.53 16.17
N LEU A 79 -12.22 -9.85 15.97
CA LEU A 79 -12.37 -10.84 17.03
C LEU A 79 -11.02 -11.02 17.73
N CYS A 80 -11.03 -10.94 19.06
CA CYS A 80 -9.91 -11.24 19.92
C CYS A 80 -9.83 -12.76 20.14
N VAL A 81 -8.76 -13.40 19.65
CA VAL A 81 -8.50 -14.83 19.87
C VAL A 81 -7.18 -14.98 20.60
N ASN A 82 -7.18 -15.63 21.77
CA ASN A 82 -5.93 -15.97 22.44
C ASN A 82 -5.42 -17.31 21.94
N VAL A 83 -4.25 -17.29 21.31
CA VAL A 83 -3.59 -18.48 20.79
C VAL A 83 -2.44 -18.85 21.75
N PRO A 84 -2.45 -20.07 22.34
CA PRO A 84 -1.37 -20.52 23.20
C PRO A 84 -0.01 -20.34 22.51
N ALA A 85 0.98 -19.82 23.25
CA ALA A 85 2.34 -19.51 22.79
C ALA A 85 2.51 -18.33 21.81
N VAL A 86 1.44 -17.85 21.15
CA VAL A 86 1.50 -16.67 20.25
C VAL A 86 0.96 -15.41 20.93
N GLY A 87 0.03 -15.58 21.87
CA GLY A 87 -0.67 -14.49 22.55
C GLY A 87 -1.95 -14.09 21.82
N THR A 88 -2.41 -12.86 22.04
CA THR A 88 -3.65 -12.35 21.46
C THR A 88 -3.49 -12.03 19.98
N VAL A 89 -4.37 -12.60 19.17
CA VAL A 89 -4.48 -12.37 17.72
C VAL A 89 -5.82 -11.69 17.42
N PHE A 90 -5.80 -10.75 16.48
CA PHE A 90 -6.98 -10.05 15.99
C PHE A 90 -7.42 -10.63 14.65
N VAL A 91 -8.63 -11.18 14.58
CA VAL A 91 -9.21 -11.71 13.35
C VAL A 91 -10.18 -10.69 12.77
N LYS A 92 -9.81 -10.12 11.61
CA LYS A 92 -10.62 -9.11 10.91
C LYS A 92 -11.94 -9.70 10.41
N ASN A 93 -13.03 -8.99 10.64
CA ASN A 93 -14.36 -9.26 10.13
C ASN A 93 -14.96 -7.99 9.54
N VAL A 94 -15.92 -8.16 8.64
CA VAL A 94 -16.59 -7.05 7.94
C VAL A 94 -18.10 -7.26 8.02
N CYS A 95 -18.82 -6.22 8.44
CA CYS A 95 -20.27 -6.19 8.44
C CYS A 95 -20.82 -6.22 7.00
N PRO A 96 -22.05 -6.70 6.81
CA PRO A 96 -22.72 -6.62 5.51
C PRO A 96 -22.85 -5.16 5.02
N PRO A 97 -22.97 -4.94 3.70
CA PRO A 97 -23.20 -3.61 3.15
C PRO A 97 -24.43 -2.94 3.80
N GLY A 98 -24.28 -1.69 4.22
CA GLY A 98 -25.33 -0.92 4.91
C GLY A 98 -25.34 -1.06 6.43
N PHE A 99 -24.43 -1.86 7.00
CA PHE A 99 -24.30 -2.05 8.44
C PHE A 99 -22.89 -1.64 8.92
N GLY A 100 -22.81 -1.10 10.13
CA GLY A 100 -21.56 -0.80 10.84
C GLY A 100 -21.44 -1.61 12.13
N TYR A 101 -20.23 -1.82 12.62
CA TYR A 101 -20.01 -2.50 13.89
C TYR A 101 -20.32 -1.55 15.06
N ASP A 102 -21.27 -1.96 15.89
CA ASP A 102 -21.73 -1.23 17.07
C ASP A 102 -21.05 -1.75 18.33
N VAL A 103 -20.27 -0.88 18.97
CA VAL A 103 -19.46 -1.25 20.14
C VAL A 103 -20.31 -1.51 21.39
N ASN A 104 -21.55 -1.02 21.44
CA ASN A 104 -22.45 -1.21 22.58
C ASN A 104 -23.16 -2.56 22.48
N SER A 105 -23.70 -2.87 21.31
CA SER A 105 -24.42 -4.12 21.07
C SER A 105 -23.50 -5.29 20.68
N LYS A 106 -22.21 -5.01 20.41
CA LYS A 106 -21.19 -5.99 20.00
C LYS A 106 -21.56 -6.76 18.73
N THR A 107 -22.31 -6.13 17.83
CA THR A 107 -22.77 -6.73 16.57
C THR A 107 -22.84 -5.68 15.46
N CYS A 108 -23.10 -6.12 14.24
CA CYS A 108 -23.41 -5.24 13.13
C CYS A 108 -24.82 -4.65 13.31
N ASN A 109 -24.93 -3.33 13.30
CA ASN A 109 -26.18 -2.58 13.37
C ASN A 109 -26.31 -1.65 12.16
N TRP A 110 -27.51 -1.10 11.93
CA TRP A 110 -27.73 -0.12 10.87
C TRP A 110 -26.86 1.11 11.06
N LEU A 111 -26.22 1.60 9.98
CA LEU A 111 -25.22 2.67 10.05
C LEU A 111 -25.70 3.94 10.78
N ASP A 112 -27.00 4.26 10.69
CA ASP A 112 -27.62 5.41 11.33
C ASP A 112 -27.87 5.24 12.85
N ALA A 113 -27.69 4.02 13.37
CA ALA A 113 -27.90 3.66 14.77
C ALA A 113 -26.63 3.13 15.46
N VAL A 114 -25.48 3.14 14.78
CA VAL A 114 -24.22 2.62 15.30
C VAL A 114 -23.58 3.60 16.28
N SER A 115 -23.18 3.11 17.44
CA SER A 115 -22.33 3.86 18.38
C SER A 115 -20.86 3.51 18.12
N ASN A 116 -20.22 4.13 17.14
CA ASN A 116 -18.80 3.93 16.85
C ASN A 116 -18.23 5.21 16.20
N PRO A 117 -17.17 5.83 16.76
CA PRO A 117 -16.61 7.07 16.23
C PRO A 117 -16.03 6.94 14.81
N ALA A 118 -15.78 5.72 14.31
CA ALA A 118 -15.40 5.49 12.92
C ALA A 118 -16.58 5.61 11.92
N CYS A 119 -17.82 5.76 12.42
CA CYS A 119 -19.05 5.83 11.62
C CYS A 119 -19.61 7.26 11.49
N ASP A 120 -18.95 8.26 12.09
CA ASP A 120 -19.33 9.68 12.09
C ASP A 120 -18.69 10.48 10.95
#